data_AF-A0A3A0D6Y9-F1
#
_entry.id   AF-A0A3A0D6Y9-F1
#
_cell.length_a   1.000
_cell.length_b   1.000
_cell.length_c   1.000
_cell.angle_alpha   90.00
_cell.angle_beta   90.00
_cell.angle_gamma   90.00
#
_symmetry.space_group_name_H-M   'P 1'
#
loop_
_entity.id
_entity.type
_entity.pdbx_description
1 polymer ?
#
loop_
_entity_poly.entity_id
_entity_poly.type
_entity_poly.pdbx_seq_one_letter_code
_entity_poly.pdbx_strand_id
1 'polypeptide(L)'
;MLAKLDKIEKRFEELNALLSSPEVAANPKRLRDTAKERNELEAVVKKYHEYKSLLRSIDDDKRLLTESNDRELHELASVELEELETRLPALEEELKLLLVPRDPSDA
;
A
#
# COMPACT_ATOMS: atom_id res chain seq x y z
N MET A 1 7.05 9.15 -6.66
CA MET A 1 6.59 7.80 -6.27
C MET A 1 5.18 7.84 -5.69
N LEU A 2 4.96 8.51 -4.56
CA LEU A 2 3.66 8.55 -3.85
C LEU A 2 2.47 8.93 -4.74
N ALA A 3 2.57 10.04 -5.49
CA ALA A 3 1.50 10.45 -6.41
C ALA A 3 1.15 9.41 -7.51
N LYS A 4 2.08 8.49 -7.84
CA LYS A 4 1.80 7.36 -8.75
C LYS A 4 1.07 6.23 -8.01
N LEU A 5 1.47 5.94 -6.78
CA LEU A 5 0.83 4.95 -5.92
C LEU A 5 -0.61 5.36 -5.55
N ASP A 6 -0.85 6.63 -5.23
CA ASP A 6 -2.20 7.18 -5.00
C ASP A 6 -3.13 7.00 -6.20
N LYS A 7 -2.61 7.23 -7.42
CA LYS A 7 -3.37 7.01 -8.65
C LYS A 7 -3.71 5.53 -8.87
N ILE A 8 -2.75 4.64 -8.57
CA ILE A 8 -2.94 3.20 -8.70
C ILE A 8 -3.97 2.69 -7.68
N GLU A 9 -3.86 3.11 -6.42
CA GLU A 9 -4.83 2.79 -5.38
C GLU A 9 -6.22 3.30 -5.73
N LYS A 10 -6.34 4.56 -6.17
CA LYS A 10 -7.62 5.11 -6.62
C LYS A 10 -8.23 4.28 -7.75
N ARG A 11 -7.42 3.89 -8.74
CA ARG A 11 -7.87 3.05 -9.85
C ARG A 11 -8.33 1.67 -9.36
N PHE A 12 -7.59 1.07 -8.43
CA PHE A 12 -7.96 -0.22 -7.83
C PHE A 12 -9.31 -0.15 -7.10
N GLU A 13 -9.56 0.92 -6.34
CA GLU A 13 -10.85 1.13 -5.68
C GLU A 13 -11.99 1.36 -6.68
N GLU A 14 -11.75 2.14 -7.73
CA GLU A 14 -12.71 2.30 -8.84
C GLU A 14 -13.07 0.94 -9.46
N LEU A 15 -12.07 0.07 -9.69
CA LEU A 15 -12.29 -1.25 -10.25
C LEU A 15 -13.06 -2.17 -9.28
N ASN A 16 -12.79 -2.11 -7.97
CA ASN A 16 -13.58 -2.84 -6.97
C ASN A 16 -15.05 -2.39 -6.94
N ALA A 17 -15.29 -1.08 -7.06
CA ALA A 17 -16.64 -0.54 -7.16
C ALA A 17 -17.34 -1.00 -8.45
N LEU A 18 -16.62 -1.01 -9.58
CA LEU A 18 -17.12 -1.52 -10.86
C LEU A 18 -17.44 -3.02 -10.77
N LEU A 19 -16.59 -3.84 -10.16
CA LEU A 19 -16.85 -5.28 -9.98
C LEU A 19 -18.09 -5.55 -9.12
N SER A 20 -18.44 -4.62 -8.23
CA SER A 20 -19.64 -4.68 -7.39
C SER A 20 -20.89 -4.14 -8.09
N SER A 21 -20.76 -3.54 -9.28
CA SER A 21 -21.87 -3.00 -10.06
C SER A 21 -22.66 -4.11 -10.78
N PRO A 22 -24.01 -4.10 -10.71
CA PRO A 22 -24.85 -5.03 -11.49
C PRO A 22 -24.61 -4.95 -13.00
N GLU A 23 -24.25 -3.77 -13.52
CA GLU A 23 -23.98 -3.55 -14.94
C GLU A 23 -22.75 -4.32 -15.44
N VAL A 24 -21.71 -4.39 -14.60
CA VAL A 24 -20.48 -5.13 -14.91
C VAL A 24 -20.70 -6.62 -14.64
N ALA A 25 -21.36 -6.97 -13.54
CA ALA A 25 -21.67 -8.36 -13.18
C ALA A 25 -22.54 -9.06 -14.24
N ALA A 26 -23.45 -8.35 -14.89
CA ALA A 26 -24.30 -8.89 -15.96
C ALA A 26 -23.59 -9.07 -17.31
N ASN A 27 -22.35 -8.57 -17.47
CA ASN A 27 -21.58 -8.66 -18.70
C ASN A 27 -20.28 -9.45 -18.49
N PRO A 28 -20.22 -10.74 -18.87
CA PRO A 28 -19.06 -11.61 -18.61
C PRO A 28 -17.73 -11.08 -19.15
N LYS A 29 -17.75 -10.39 -20.31
CA LYS A 29 -16.53 -9.79 -20.89
C LYS A 29 -16.05 -8.63 -20.04
N ARG A 30 -16.93 -7.68 -19.70
CA ARG A 30 -16.58 -6.54 -18.84
C ARG A 30 -16.13 -6.99 -17.46
N LEU A 31 -16.81 -7.99 -16.88
CA LEU A 31 -16.42 -8.57 -15.60
C LEU A 31 -14.99 -9.11 -15.64
N ARG A 32 -14.67 -9.93 -16.65
CA ARG A 32 -13.34 -10.52 -16.82
C ARG A 32 -12.26 -9.46 -17.02
N ASP A 33 -12.50 -8.49 -17.88
CA ASP A 33 -11.52 -7.45 -18.21
C ASP A 33 -11.28 -6.53 -16.99
N THR A 34 -12.34 -6.15 -16.26
CA THR A 34 -12.24 -5.35 -15.02
C THR A 34 -11.51 -6.13 -13.92
N ALA A 35 -11.82 -7.42 -13.75
CA ALA A 35 -11.15 -8.27 -12.76
C ALA A 35 -9.67 -8.47 -13.07
N LYS A 36 -9.32 -8.61 -14.37
CA LYS A 36 -7.93 -8.71 -14.80
C LYS A 36 -7.14 -7.44 -14.45
N GLU A 37 -7.65 -6.27 -14.81
CA GLU A 37 -7.01 -5.00 -14.50
C GLU A 37 -6.85 -4.81 -12.98
N ARG A 38 -7.89 -5.14 -12.20
CA ARG A 38 -7.84 -5.07 -10.72
C ARG A 38 -6.75 -5.96 -10.15
N ASN A 39 -6.62 -7.18 -10.66
CA ASN A 39 -5.60 -8.13 -10.21
C ASN A 39 -4.18 -7.69 -10.58
N GLU A 40 -3.99 -7.03 -11.72
CA GLU A 40 -2.69 -6.46 -12.11
C GLU A 40 -2.23 -5.36 -11.13
N LEU A 41 -3.17 -4.61 -10.53
CA LEU A 41 -2.87 -3.55 -9.55
C LEU A 41 -2.76 -4.05 -8.10
N GLU A 42 -3.31 -5.23 -7.80
CA GLU A 42 -3.48 -5.74 -6.43
C GLU A 42 -2.15 -5.83 -5.65
N ALA A 43 -1.08 -6.30 -6.30
CA ALA A 43 0.22 -6.44 -5.66
C ALA A 43 0.79 -5.07 -5.23
N VAL A 44 0.68 -4.07 -6.09
CA VAL A 44 1.16 -2.70 -5.81
C VAL A 44 0.35 -2.08 -4.68
N VAL A 45 -0.97 -2.23 -4.70
CA VAL A 45 -1.86 -1.64 -3.69
C VAL A 45 -1.67 -2.28 -2.32
N LYS A 46 -1.58 -3.61 -2.23
CA LYS A 46 -1.27 -4.30 -0.97
C LYS A 46 0.01 -3.78 -0.36
N LYS A 47 1.06 -3.67 -1.18
CA LYS A 47 2.35 -3.17 -0.72
C LYS A 47 2.30 -1.71 -0.30
N TYR A 48 1.49 -0.91 -0.99
CA TYR A 48 1.31 0.49 -0.65
C TYR A 48 0.54 0.66 0.67
N HIS A 49 -0.44 -0.20 0.95
CA HIS A 49 -1.13 -0.21 2.24
C HIS A 49 -0.19 -0.58 3.38
N GLU A 50 0.70 -1.55 3.19
CA GLU A 50 1.77 -1.87 4.16
C GLU A 50 2.63 -0.63 4.45
N TYR A 51 3.05 0.08 3.41
CA TYR A 51 3.84 1.31 3.53
C TYR A 51 3.12 2.41 4.30
N LYS A 52 1.84 2.66 4.00
CA LYS A 52 1.04 3.65 4.76
C LYS A 52 0.87 3.26 6.22
N SER A 53 0.69 1.97 6.51
CA SER A 53 0.58 1.49 7.89
C SER A 53 1.89 1.66 8.64
N LEU A 54 3.03 1.34 8.02
CA LEU A 54 4.34 1.53 8.62
C LEU A 54 4.61 3.02 8.90
N LEU A 55 4.27 3.92 7.98
CA LEU A 55 4.37 5.37 8.21
C LEU A 55 3.47 5.85 9.36
N ARG A 56 2.27 5.29 9.51
CA ARG A 56 1.40 5.60 10.65
C ARG A 56 2.01 5.14 11.97
N SER A 57 2.51 3.92 12.04
CA SER A 57 3.19 3.42 13.25
C SER A 57 4.39 4.30 13.64
N ILE A 58 5.20 4.72 12.66
CA ILE A 58 6.30 5.67 12.90
C ILE A 58 5.80 6.99 13.48
N ASP A 59 4.71 7.55 12.95
CA ASP A 59 4.13 8.80 13.45
C ASP A 59 3.56 8.63 14.87
N ASP A 60 2.86 7.52 15.12
CA ASP A 60 2.29 7.19 16.42
C ASP A 60 3.39 7.01 17.48
N ASP A 61 4.48 6.30 17.18
CA ASP A 61 5.62 6.13 18.10
C ASP A 61 6.33 7.46 18.37
N LYS A 62 6.50 8.31 17.34
CA LYS A 62 7.05 9.67 17.51
C LYS A 62 6.17 10.53 18.41
N ARG A 63 4.84 10.39 18.33
CA ARG A 63 3.92 11.06 19.24
C ARG A 63 4.04 10.51 20.66
N LEU A 64 4.15 9.19 20.84
CA LEU A 64 4.36 8.61 22.17
C LEU A 64 5.64 9.14 22.83
N LEU A 65 6.72 9.27 22.08
CA LEU A 65 7.99 9.84 22.56
C LEU A 65 7.92 11.33 22.91
N THR A 66 6.92 12.06 22.43
CA THR A 66 6.79 13.51 22.68
C THR A 66 5.67 13.85 23.66
N GLU A 67 4.62 13.03 23.72
CA GLU A 67 3.39 13.29 24.48
C GLU A 67 3.28 12.45 25.75
N SER A 68 3.91 11.27 25.82
CA SER A 68 3.92 10.43 27.01
C SER A 68 4.97 10.90 28.02
N ASN A 69 4.68 10.76 29.31
CA ASN A 69 5.67 10.92 30.39
C ASN A 69 6.05 9.57 31.03
N ASP A 70 5.52 8.46 30.50
CA ASP A 70 5.83 7.13 30.98
C ASP A 70 7.13 6.63 30.33
N ARG A 71 8.11 6.36 31.18
CA ARG A 71 9.44 5.91 30.76
C ARG A 71 9.41 4.55 30.07
N GLU A 72 8.55 3.64 30.51
CA GLU A 72 8.44 2.30 29.91
C GLU A 72 7.87 2.40 28.49
N LEU A 73 6.85 3.26 28.30
CA LEU A 73 6.31 3.53 26.97
C LEU A 73 7.31 4.24 26.05
N HIS A 74 8.15 5.12 26.59
CA HIS A 74 9.23 5.75 25.82
C HIS A 74 10.28 4.75 25.35
N GLU A 75 10.72 3.86 26.24
CA GLU A 75 11.70 2.83 25.89
C GLU A 75 11.13 1.87 24.83
N LEU A 76 9.85 1.47 24.95
CA LEU A 76 9.16 0.65 23.96
C LEU A 76 9.06 1.35 22.59
N ALA A 77 8.53 2.58 22.56
CA ALA A 77 8.35 3.34 21.33
C ALA A 77 9.70 3.66 20.64
N SER A 78 10.77 3.84 21.40
CA SER A 78 12.11 4.07 20.83
C SER A 78 12.63 2.85 20.08
N VAL A 79 12.46 1.66 20.65
CA VAL A 79 12.89 0.39 20.03
C VAL A 79 12.04 0.10 18.79
N GLU A 80 10.71 0.23 18.90
CA GLU A 80 9.81 0.00 17.76
C GLU A 80 10.09 0.99 16.62
N LEU A 81 10.30 2.28 16.94
CA LEU A 81 10.62 3.29 15.94
C LEU A 81 11.91 2.96 15.17
N GLU A 82 12.96 2.50 15.85
CA GLU A 82 14.22 2.11 15.20
C GLU A 82 14.02 0.93 14.22
N GLU A 83 13.22 -0.06 14.61
CA GLU A 83 12.87 -1.20 13.74
C GLU A 83 12.06 -0.75 12.51
N LEU A 84 11.07 0.12 12.71
CA LEU A 84 10.21 0.62 11.65
C LEU A 84 10.99 1.50 10.66
N GLU A 85 11.84 2.40 11.15
CA GLU A 85 12.70 3.25 10.31
C GLU A 85 13.71 2.43 9.51
N THR A 86 14.18 1.29 10.05
CA THR A 86 15.05 0.35 9.31
C THR A 86 14.30 -0.39 8.20
N ARG A 87 13.02 -0.69 8.40
CA ARG A 87 12.17 -1.40 7.42
C ARG A 87 11.67 -0.49 6.30
N LEU A 88 11.52 0.80 6.56
CA LEU A 88 10.96 1.78 5.62
C LEU A 88 11.70 1.80 4.27
N PRO A 89 13.05 1.89 4.18
CA PRO A 89 13.76 1.93 2.91
C PRO A 89 13.59 0.67 2.06
N ALA A 90 13.56 -0.51 2.70
CA ALA A 90 13.35 -1.78 1.99
C ALA A 90 11.96 -1.82 1.34
N LEU A 91 10.94 -1.36 2.08
CA LEU A 91 9.57 -1.30 1.60
C LEU A 91 9.39 -0.28 0.46
N GLU A 92 10.09 0.85 0.53
CA GLU A 92 10.14 1.83 -0.57
C GLU A 92 10.76 1.26 -1.83
N GLU A 93 11.83 0.47 -1.69
CA GLU A 93 12.50 -0.15 -2.84
C GLU A 93 11.62 -1.23 -3.49
N GLU A 94 10.97 -2.07 -2.68
CA GLU A 94 10.00 -3.05 -3.17
C GLU A 94 8.85 -2.36 -3.94
N LEU A 95 8.35 -1.23 -3.44
CA LEU A 95 7.36 -0.42 -4.15
C LEU A 95 7.89 0.14 -5.47
N LYS A 96 9.12 0.65 -5.52
CA LYS A 96 9.71 1.14 -6.77
C LYS A 96 9.81 0.03 -7.81
N LEU A 97 10.25 -1.17 -7.42
CA LEU A 97 10.35 -2.33 -8.29
C LEU A 97 8.98 -2.73 -8.86
N LEU A 98 7.94 -2.74 -8.02
CA LEU A 98 6.57 -3.03 -8.45
C LEU A 98 5.98 -1.98 -9.41
N LEU A 99 6.52 -0.75 -9.39
CA LEU A 99 6.11 0.34 -10.29
C LEU A 99 6.80 0.32 -11.65
N VAL A 100 7.83 -0.52 -11.82
CA VAL A 100 8.47 -0.74 -13.12
C VAL A 100 7.49 -1.53 -13.99
N PRO A 101 7.17 -1.06 -15.21
CA PRO A 101 6.36 -1.85 -16.12
C PRO A 101 6.99 -3.22 -16.31
N ARG A 102 6.22 -4.30 -16.15
CA ARG A 102 6.68 -5.62 -16.59
C ARG A 102 7.00 -5.51 -18.08
N ASP A 103 8.24 -5.82 -18.43
CA ASP A 103 8.70 -5.82 -19.81
C ASP A 103 7.85 -6.83 -20.60
N PRO A 104 7.19 -6.45 -21.71
CA PRO A 104 6.37 -7.37 -22.51
C PRO A 104 7.18 -8.52 -23.15
N SER A 105 8.51 -8.52 -23.02
CA SER A 105 9.40 -9.57 -23.53
C SER A 105 9.58 -10.80 -22.63
N ASP A 106 8.92 -10.86 -21.46
CA ASP A 106 9.11 -11.92 -20.46
C ASP A 106 7.86 -12.83 -20.28
N ALA A 107 7.01 -12.92 -21.30
CA ALA A 107 5.82 -13.79 -21.31
C ALA A 107 5.73 -14.65 -22.59
#